data_AF-A0A386H3F9-F1
#
_entry.id   AF-A0A386H3F9-F1
#
_cell.length_a   1.000
_cell.length_b   1.000
_cell.length_c   1.000
_cell.angle_alpha   90.00
_cell.angle_beta   90.00
_cell.angle_gamma   90.00
#
_symmetry.space_group_name_H-M   'P 1'
#
loop_
_entity.id
_entity.type
_entity.pdbx_description
1 polymer ?
#
loop_
_entity_poly.entity_id
_entity_poly.type
_entity_poly.pdbx_seq_one_letter_code
_entity_poly.pdbx_strand_id
1 'polypeptide(L)'
;MKRMNKKFKRDNKKIDKNNNNKLLSKLSFDDFKNLNLGKDNLTYFLKKFVIEDEKSRIFIGKLKNDTKIRSNKVEELFMIKQKTEYIENYKESIKNYCEELSLEFFDKIEKKTSYKLVVGLGNPSVTETAITLHHTYGIPYIPGQALKGSARSYFLELYYNIKTKKFIDEENYNLDKLEITYRNMYKYIFGDDIHGEDNEKGSVIFFDDFPLNEVIIEKDVTTPHYGKYYKNVGSPVDEFYPNPISFYTIKNTYFNFMIAINKNKMNLDYNKYDYLKNFVLNLIESMLEEHGLGSKTSVGYGRFV
;
A
#
# COMPACT_ATOMS: atom_id res chain seq x y z
N MET A 1 32.18 18.26 -54.00
CA MET A 1 31.07 18.66 -53.11
C MET A 1 31.54 18.58 -51.67
N LYS A 2 31.91 19.72 -51.09
CA LYS A 2 32.55 19.86 -49.77
C LYS A 2 31.49 19.91 -48.66
N ARG A 3 31.61 19.01 -47.67
CA ARG A 3 30.89 19.04 -46.40
C ARG A 3 31.26 20.33 -45.65
N MET A 4 30.29 21.22 -45.43
CA MET A 4 30.46 22.41 -44.58
C MET A 4 30.30 22.04 -43.11
N ASN A 5 31.42 22.06 -42.39
CA ASN A 5 31.49 22.12 -40.93
C ASN A 5 30.94 23.47 -40.45
N LYS A 6 29.71 23.51 -39.92
CA LYS A 6 29.26 24.62 -39.07
C LYS A 6 29.64 24.31 -37.63
N LYS A 7 30.72 24.94 -37.16
CA LYS A 7 31.05 25.09 -35.73
C LYS A 7 29.85 25.75 -35.03
N PHE A 8 29.11 25.01 -34.21
CA PHE A 8 28.21 25.60 -33.23
C PHE A 8 29.06 26.26 -32.13
N LYS A 9 29.01 27.60 -32.04
CA LYS A 9 29.47 28.32 -30.86
C LYS A 9 28.56 27.89 -29.70
N ARG A 10 29.15 27.36 -28.61
CA ARG A 10 28.46 27.19 -27.33
C ARG A 10 28.24 28.59 -26.76
N ASP A 11 27.01 29.08 -26.85
CA ASP A 11 26.57 30.18 -26.01
C ASP A 11 26.42 29.65 -24.57
N ASN A 12 27.37 29.99 -23.71
CA ASN A 12 27.27 29.81 -22.27
C ASN A 12 26.21 30.80 -21.72
N LYS A 13 24.92 30.50 -21.91
CA LYS A 13 23.87 31.05 -21.06
C LYS A 13 23.76 30.17 -19.83
N LYS A 14 24.15 30.72 -18.66
CA LYS A 14 23.83 30.15 -17.35
C LYS A 14 22.32 29.90 -17.30
N ILE A 15 21.92 28.65 -17.20
CA ILE A 15 20.53 28.25 -16.95
C ILE A 15 20.28 28.50 -15.46
N ASP A 16 19.47 29.51 -15.16
CA ASP A 16 18.99 29.77 -13.80
C ASP A 16 18.19 28.56 -13.30
N LYS A 17 18.68 27.91 -12.26
CA LYS A 17 18.09 26.73 -11.58
C LYS A 17 16.78 27.02 -10.82
N ASN A 18 16.19 28.21 -10.95
CA ASN A 18 15.07 28.66 -10.11
C ASN A 18 13.67 28.54 -10.74
N ASN A 19 13.50 27.87 -11.88
CA ASN A 19 12.23 27.89 -12.63
C ASN A 19 11.39 26.60 -12.63
N ASN A 20 11.54 25.71 -11.65
CA ASN A 20 10.69 24.50 -11.54
C ASN A 20 9.46 24.64 -10.62
N ASN A 21 9.23 25.81 -10.02
CA ASN A 21 8.08 26.06 -9.11
C ASN A 21 6.94 26.87 -9.76
N LYS A 22 6.74 26.79 -11.08
CA LYS A 22 5.76 27.66 -11.79
C LYS A 22 4.33 27.13 -11.89
N LEU A 23 4.01 25.93 -11.41
CA LEU A 23 2.62 25.44 -11.43
C LEU A 23 1.80 25.92 -10.21
N LEU A 24 2.45 26.18 -9.07
CA LEU A 24 1.79 26.60 -7.82
C LEU A 24 1.73 28.12 -7.63
N SER A 25 2.45 28.90 -8.45
CA SER A 25 2.54 30.36 -8.33
C SER A 25 1.32 31.13 -8.86
N LYS A 26 0.21 30.45 -9.15
CA LYS A 26 -1.03 31.06 -9.70
C LYS A 26 -2.25 30.95 -8.79
N LEU A 27 -2.18 30.23 -7.68
CA LEU A 27 -3.24 30.24 -6.68
C LEU A 27 -3.05 31.50 -5.82
N SER A 28 -4.07 32.36 -5.78
CA SER A 28 -4.06 33.49 -4.86
C SER A 28 -4.10 32.96 -3.42
N PHE A 29 -3.50 33.72 -2.49
CA PHE A 29 -3.50 33.37 -1.08
C PHE A 29 -4.92 33.23 -0.51
N ASP A 30 -5.87 33.98 -1.05
CA ASP A 30 -7.28 33.92 -0.68
C ASP A 30 -7.97 32.65 -1.20
N ASP A 31 -7.67 32.22 -2.43
CA ASP A 31 -8.14 30.93 -2.95
C ASP A 31 -7.60 29.76 -2.12
N PHE A 32 -6.33 29.85 -1.69
CA PHE A 32 -5.71 28.84 -0.83
C PHE A 32 -6.35 28.76 0.56
N LYS A 33 -6.69 29.90 1.17
CA LYS A 33 -7.34 29.98 2.48
C LYS A 33 -8.78 29.42 2.46
N ASN A 34 -9.43 29.51 1.30
CA ASN A 34 -10.79 29.03 1.03
C ASN A 34 -10.84 27.55 0.62
N LEU A 35 -9.72 26.92 0.25
CA LEU A 35 -9.66 25.48 0.06
C LEU A 35 -9.98 24.77 1.39
N ASN A 36 -10.96 23.87 1.35
CA ASN A 36 -11.25 22.94 2.44
C ASN A 36 -10.18 21.81 2.45
N LEU A 37 -8.92 22.20 2.64
CA LEU A 37 -7.71 21.34 2.55
C LEU A 37 -7.79 20.08 3.43
N GLY A 38 -8.59 20.10 4.50
CA GLY A 38 -8.81 18.97 5.38
C GLY A 38 -9.92 17.99 4.98
N LYS A 39 -10.76 18.30 3.97
CA LYS A 39 -11.93 17.48 3.62
C LYS A 39 -11.80 16.70 2.30
N ASP A 40 -11.01 17.19 1.33
CA ASP A 40 -11.17 16.73 -0.06
C ASP A 40 -10.01 15.94 -0.66
N ASN A 41 -8.76 16.12 -0.22
CA ASN A 41 -7.61 15.36 -0.72
C ASN A 41 -6.38 15.47 0.21
N LEU A 42 -6.12 14.43 1.03
CA LEU A 42 -4.97 14.42 1.94
C LEU A 42 -3.61 14.43 1.25
N THR A 43 -3.51 13.93 0.01
CA THR A 43 -2.23 13.87 -0.69
C THR A 43 -1.64 15.27 -0.82
N TYR A 44 -2.48 16.28 -1.05
CA TYR A 44 -2.02 17.66 -1.07
C TYR A 44 -1.60 18.15 0.32
N PHE A 45 -2.42 17.90 1.34
CA PHE A 45 -2.16 18.33 2.72
C PHE A 45 -0.88 17.71 3.30
N LEU A 46 -0.71 16.39 3.17
CA LEU A 46 0.40 15.65 3.79
C LEU A 46 1.68 15.62 2.94
N LYS A 47 1.58 15.74 1.60
CA LYS A 47 2.76 15.60 0.72
C LYS A 47 3.18 16.87 -0.03
N LYS A 48 2.28 17.84 -0.24
CA LYS A 48 2.56 19.01 -1.09
C LYS A 48 2.56 20.35 -0.34
N PHE A 49 1.81 20.49 0.75
CA PHE A 49 1.76 21.72 1.53
C PHE A 49 2.59 21.59 2.80
N VAL A 50 3.90 21.81 2.67
CA VAL A 50 4.80 21.98 3.81
C VAL A 50 5.33 23.41 3.79
N ILE A 51 4.99 24.17 4.82
CA ILE A 51 5.59 25.48 5.07
C ILE A 51 6.75 25.24 6.04
N GLU A 52 7.96 25.54 5.57
CA GLU A 52 9.20 25.48 6.35
C GLU A 52 9.50 26.89 6.90
N ASP A 53 9.59 27.03 8.21
CA ASP A 53 10.07 28.25 8.87
C ASP A 53 11.58 28.10 9.20
N GLU A 54 12.35 29.18 9.05
CA GLU A 54 13.82 29.23 9.12
C GLU A 54 14.38 28.76 10.48
N LYS A 55 13.54 28.64 11.51
CA LYS A 55 13.93 28.27 12.88
C LYS A 55 13.50 26.87 13.31
N SER A 56 13.28 25.97 12.37
CA SER A 56 12.94 24.55 12.59
C SER A 56 11.52 24.32 13.14
N ARG A 57 10.60 23.97 12.23
CA ARG A 57 9.48 23.01 12.38
C ARG A 57 8.67 22.97 11.09
N ILE A 58 8.36 21.76 10.62
CA ILE A 58 7.42 21.48 9.53
C ILE A 58 6.01 21.82 10.04
N PHE A 59 5.32 22.75 9.39
CA PHE A 59 3.95 23.12 9.74
C PHE A 59 2.94 22.49 8.79
N ILE A 60 2.01 21.70 9.35
CA ILE A 60 0.84 21.17 8.66
C ILE A 60 -0.39 21.80 9.34
N GLY A 61 -0.90 22.93 8.86
CA GLY A 61 -2.08 23.55 9.48
C GLY A 61 -2.40 24.97 9.05
N LYS A 62 -3.67 25.36 9.30
CA LYS A 62 -4.24 26.67 8.93
C LYS A 62 -3.58 27.79 9.76
N LEU A 63 -2.90 28.72 9.09
CA LEU A 63 -2.39 29.95 9.70
C LEU A 63 -3.58 30.83 10.10
N LYS A 64 -3.80 31.05 11.40
CA LYS A 64 -4.61 32.18 11.89
C LYS A 64 -3.73 33.42 11.95
N ASN A 65 -4.30 34.57 11.62
CA ASN A 65 -3.64 35.86 11.42
C ASN A 65 -2.89 36.45 12.63
N ASP A 66 -2.68 35.71 13.72
CA ASP A 66 -1.88 36.16 14.85
C ASP A 66 -0.79 35.15 15.18
N THR A 67 0.44 35.64 15.19
CA THR A 67 1.73 34.98 15.35
C THR A 67 1.93 34.34 16.74
N LYS A 68 1.09 33.35 17.09
CA LYS A 68 1.38 32.37 18.15
C LYS A 68 1.00 30.98 17.68
N ILE A 69 1.98 30.27 17.13
CA ILE A 69 1.88 28.85 16.84
C ILE A 69 1.95 28.11 18.19
N ARG A 70 0.79 27.76 18.75
CA ARG A 70 0.73 26.79 19.85
C ARG A 70 1.02 25.41 19.24
N SER A 71 2.12 24.78 19.66
CA SER A 71 2.31 23.34 19.48
C SER A 71 1.24 22.62 20.28
N ASN A 72 0.07 22.41 19.68
CA ASN A 72 -0.93 21.55 20.28
C ASN A 72 -0.38 20.12 20.29
N LYS A 73 -0.57 19.45 21.43
CA LYS A 73 -0.14 18.08 21.70
C LYS A 73 -0.59 17.12 20.57
N VAL A 74 0.16 16.03 20.48
CA VAL A 74 0.22 14.91 19.51
C VAL A 74 -1.12 14.28 19.03
N GLU A 75 -2.30 14.79 19.38
CA GLU A 75 -3.58 14.24 18.95
C GLU A 75 -4.12 14.95 17.70
N GLU A 76 -3.41 14.82 16.57
CA GLU A 76 -4.03 15.13 15.28
C GLU A 76 -4.85 13.92 14.82
N LEU A 77 -6.16 14.01 15.07
CA LEU A 77 -7.18 13.10 14.54
C LEU A 77 -7.77 13.72 13.26
N PHE A 78 -7.69 13.00 12.14
CA PHE A 78 -8.34 13.38 10.90
C PHE A 78 -9.50 12.43 10.60
N MET A 79 -10.67 13.01 10.32
CA MET A 79 -11.84 12.27 9.84
C MET A 79 -12.02 12.60 8.37
N ILE A 80 -12.04 11.57 7.51
CA ILE A 80 -12.13 11.76 6.07
C ILE A 80 -13.32 10.99 5.55
N LYS A 81 -14.25 11.74 4.95
CA LYS A 81 -15.35 11.16 4.21
C LYS A 81 -14.82 10.55 2.93
N GLN A 82 -15.20 9.29 2.68
CA GLN A 82 -14.94 8.69 1.38
C GLN A 82 -15.72 9.45 0.31
N LYS A 83 -15.17 9.48 -0.91
CA LYS A 83 -15.90 9.95 -2.08
C LYS A 83 -16.53 8.74 -2.77
N THR A 84 -17.71 8.34 -2.28
CA THR A 84 -18.38 7.09 -2.67
C THR A 84 -18.53 6.96 -4.18
N GLU A 85 -18.85 8.06 -4.87
CA GLU A 85 -18.96 8.09 -6.34
C GLU A 85 -17.69 7.59 -7.06
N TYR A 86 -16.49 7.96 -6.59
CA TYR A 86 -15.24 7.51 -7.22
C TYR A 86 -14.95 6.03 -6.98
N ILE A 87 -15.33 5.53 -5.80
CA ILE A 87 -15.16 4.12 -5.45
C ILE A 87 -16.11 3.27 -6.29
N GLU A 88 -17.35 3.71 -6.46
CA GLU A 88 -18.32 3.01 -7.31
C GLU A 88 -17.89 3.03 -8.78
N ASN A 89 -17.46 4.17 -9.32
CA ASN A 89 -16.95 4.25 -10.70
C ASN A 89 -15.71 3.35 -10.91
N TYR A 90 -14.84 3.27 -9.92
CA TYR A 90 -13.68 2.36 -9.96
C TYR A 90 -14.11 0.90 -9.95
N LYS A 91 -15.07 0.54 -9.09
CA LYS A 91 -15.64 -0.81 -9.01
C LYS A 91 -16.33 -1.21 -10.31
N GLU A 92 -17.09 -0.32 -10.92
CA GLU A 92 -17.74 -0.53 -12.22
C GLU A 92 -16.70 -0.72 -13.34
N SER A 93 -15.62 0.07 -13.32
CA SER A 93 -14.50 -0.09 -14.26
C SER A 93 -13.83 -1.47 -14.13
N ILE A 94 -13.67 -1.98 -12.91
CA ILE A 94 -13.15 -3.33 -12.67
C ILE A 94 -14.11 -4.40 -13.21
N LYS A 95 -15.41 -4.25 -12.97
CA LYS A 95 -16.42 -5.20 -13.48
C LYS A 95 -16.37 -5.29 -15.00
N ASN A 96 -16.37 -4.14 -15.68
CA ASN A 96 -16.26 -4.08 -17.14
C ASN A 96 -14.95 -4.75 -17.63
N TYR A 97 -13.82 -4.46 -16.97
CA TYR A 97 -12.55 -5.10 -17.27
C TYR A 97 -12.59 -6.63 -17.11
N CYS A 98 -13.26 -7.12 -16.06
CA CYS A 98 -13.40 -8.56 -15.82
C CYS A 98 -14.31 -9.22 -16.86
N GLU A 99 -15.40 -8.57 -17.24
CA GLU A 99 -16.32 -9.06 -18.29
C GLU A 99 -15.62 -9.17 -19.65
N GLU A 100 -14.91 -8.12 -20.07
CA GLU A 100 -14.16 -8.09 -21.34
C GLU A 100 -13.12 -9.22 -21.43
N LEU A 101 -12.49 -9.57 -20.31
CA LEU A 101 -11.49 -10.62 -20.24
C LEU A 101 -12.02 -11.99 -19.79
N SER A 102 -13.34 -12.13 -19.64
CA SER A 102 -13.99 -13.35 -19.16
C SER A 102 -13.43 -13.87 -17.82
N LEU A 103 -13.10 -12.95 -16.92
CA LEU A 103 -12.62 -13.22 -15.56
C LEU A 103 -13.81 -13.33 -14.60
N GLU A 104 -13.72 -14.23 -13.62
CA GLU A 104 -14.71 -14.31 -12.55
C GLU A 104 -14.34 -13.30 -11.45
N PHE A 105 -15.16 -12.26 -11.28
CA PHE A 105 -14.95 -11.17 -10.32
C PHE A 105 -15.59 -11.47 -8.96
N PHE A 106 -14.88 -11.16 -7.89
CA PHE A 106 -15.33 -11.34 -6.51
C PHE A 106 -15.10 -10.07 -5.69
N ASP A 107 -16.16 -9.64 -5.00
CA ASP A 107 -16.22 -8.43 -4.16
C ASP A 107 -17.07 -8.69 -2.90
N LYS A 108 -16.97 -9.90 -2.33
CA LYS A 108 -17.78 -10.34 -1.19
C LYS A 108 -16.98 -10.49 0.11
N ILE A 109 -15.70 -10.15 0.07
CA ILE A 109 -14.82 -10.21 1.24
C ILE A 109 -14.88 -8.83 1.91
N GLU A 110 -15.98 -8.55 2.61
CA GLU A 110 -16.11 -7.34 3.41
C GLU A 110 -15.61 -7.58 4.82
N LYS A 111 -14.61 -6.80 5.23
CA LYS A 111 -13.92 -6.97 6.50
C LYS A 111 -13.59 -5.63 7.15
N LYS A 112 -13.65 -5.59 8.48
CA LYS A 112 -13.35 -4.40 9.27
C LYS A 112 -11.96 -4.52 9.90
N THR A 113 -11.21 -3.43 9.95
CA THR A 113 -9.97 -3.39 10.75
C THR A 113 -10.27 -3.69 12.23
N SER A 114 -9.66 -4.74 12.77
CA SER A 114 -9.78 -5.16 14.18
C SER A 114 -9.08 -4.19 15.13
N TYR A 115 -7.89 -3.73 14.72
CA TYR A 115 -7.10 -2.71 15.41
C TYR A 115 -6.67 -1.62 14.41
N LYS A 116 -5.51 -1.00 14.63
CA LYS A 116 -4.93 0.01 13.75
C LYS A 116 -4.31 -0.64 12.52
N LEU A 117 -4.50 -0.03 11.36
CA LEU A 117 -3.91 -0.41 10.10
C LEU A 117 -2.85 0.63 9.69
N VAL A 118 -1.69 0.13 9.26
CA VAL A 118 -0.62 0.97 8.71
C VAL A 118 -0.26 0.45 7.33
N VAL A 119 -0.51 1.26 6.31
CA VAL A 119 -0.13 0.94 4.93
C VAL A 119 0.84 2.00 4.43
N GLY A 120 1.99 1.57 3.91
CA GLY A 120 2.99 2.47 3.31
C GLY A 120 4.06 3.00 4.26
N LEU A 121 4.21 2.41 5.45
CA LEU A 121 5.28 2.78 6.37
C LEU A 121 6.65 2.57 5.71
N GLY A 122 7.50 3.59 5.73
CA GLY A 122 8.83 3.57 5.09
C GLY A 122 8.88 4.16 3.68
N ASN A 123 7.74 4.50 3.08
CA ASN A 123 7.74 5.30 1.85
C ASN A 123 8.27 6.72 2.14
N PRO A 124 9.04 7.33 1.22
CA PRO A 124 9.48 8.72 1.37
C PRO A 124 8.28 9.65 1.53
N SER A 125 8.27 10.43 2.60
CA SER A 125 7.25 11.46 2.84
C SER A 125 7.88 12.67 3.51
N VAL A 126 7.36 13.86 3.19
CA VAL A 126 7.88 15.12 3.75
C VAL A 126 7.65 15.18 5.26
N THR A 127 6.66 14.46 5.77
CA THR A 127 6.26 14.45 7.20
C THR A 127 6.78 13.22 7.96
N GLU A 128 7.75 12.48 7.38
CA GLU A 128 8.36 11.24 7.94
C GLU A 128 7.37 10.15 8.40
N THR A 129 6.13 10.19 7.89
CA THR A 129 5.01 9.38 8.37
C THR A 129 4.10 8.98 7.22
N ALA A 130 4.59 8.09 6.37
CA ALA A 130 3.89 7.72 5.15
C ALA A 130 2.69 6.80 5.43
N ILE A 131 1.50 7.35 5.20
CA ILE A 131 0.30 6.61 4.88
C ILE A 131 0.16 6.52 3.36
N THR A 132 -0.19 5.35 2.84
CA THR A 132 -0.47 5.15 1.42
C THR A 132 -1.80 5.83 1.08
N LEU A 133 -1.71 6.87 0.26
CA LEU A 133 -2.86 7.64 -0.22
C LEU A 133 -2.94 7.53 -1.73
N HIS A 134 -4.17 7.40 -2.23
CA HIS A 134 -4.40 7.42 -3.66
C HIS A 134 -4.05 8.80 -4.22
N HIS A 135 -3.23 8.86 -5.26
CA HIS A 135 -2.68 10.11 -5.76
C HIS A 135 -3.75 11.09 -6.22
N THR A 136 -4.80 10.59 -6.86
CA THR A 136 -5.89 11.40 -7.41
C THR A 136 -6.95 11.74 -6.36
N TYR A 137 -7.31 10.76 -5.52
CA TYR A 137 -8.46 10.89 -4.62
C TYR A 137 -8.07 11.39 -3.23
N GLY A 138 -6.80 11.25 -2.83
CA GLY A 138 -6.32 11.68 -1.53
C GLY A 138 -6.95 10.93 -0.36
N ILE A 139 -7.49 9.74 -0.61
CA ILE A 139 -8.02 8.82 0.41
C ILE A 139 -7.01 7.69 0.64
N PRO A 140 -6.92 7.14 1.85
CA PRO A 140 -6.14 5.95 2.09
C PRO A 140 -6.73 4.77 1.34
N TYR A 141 -5.86 3.87 0.89
CA TYR A 141 -6.25 2.65 0.21
C TYR A 141 -5.22 1.54 0.48
N ILE A 142 -5.64 0.30 0.27
CA ILE A 142 -4.77 -0.88 0.30
C ILE A 142 -4.41 -1.21 -1.15
N PRO A 143 -3.13 -1.12 -1.54
CA PRO A 143 -2.72 -1.54 -2.87
C PRO A 143 -2.94 -3.05 -3.07
N GLY A 144 -3.43 -3.48 -4.23
CA GLY A 144 -3.62 -4.89 -4.57
C GLY A 144 -2.33 -5.69 -4.51
N GLN A 145 -1.18 -5.05 -4.76
CA GLN A 145 0.14 -5.65 -4.55
C GLN A 145 0.42 -5.99 -3.07
N ALA A 146 -0.07 -5.19 -2.12
CA ALA A 146 0.10 -5.45 -0.69
C ALA A 146 -0.77 -6.65 -0.29
N LEU A 147 -2.00 -6.72 -0.79
CA LEU A 147 -2.89 -7.87 -0.61
C LEU A 147 -2.27 -9.15 -1.19
N LYS A 148 -1.78 -9.11 -2.44
CA LYS A 148 -1.09 -10.22 -3.09
C LYS A 148 0.14 -10.66 -2.30
N GLY A 149 0.96 -9.72 -1.84
CA GLY A 149 2.17 -9.99 -1.07
C GLY A 149 1.88 -10.67 0.27
N SER A 150 0.89 -10.17 1.02
CA SER A 150 0.46 -10.79 2.28
C SER A 150 -0.14 -12.18 2.06
N ALA A 151 -1.00 -12.36 1.06
CA ALA A 151 -1.55 -13.67 0.71
C ALA A 151 -0.46 -14.67 0.30
N ARG A 152 0.54 -14.23 -0.48
CA ARG A 152 1.71 -15.05 -0.86
C ARG A 152 2.52 -15.47 0.36
N SER A 153 2.81 -14.52 1.25
CA SER A 153 3.55 -14.76 2.50
C SER A 153 2.84 -15.79 3.38
N TYR A 154 1.53 -15.60 3.61
CA TYR A 154 0.72 -16.51 4.42
C TYR A 154 0.61 -17.91 3.79
N PHE A 155 0.45 -18.00 2.48
CA PHE A 155 0.47 -19.29 1.79
C PHE A 155 1.78 -20.05 2.04
N LEU A 156 2.92 -19.37 1.91
CA LEU A 156 4.23 -19.99 2.14
C LEU A 156 4.42 -20.38 3.61
N GLU A 157 3.93 -19.59 4.55
CA GLU A 157 3.95 -19.91 5.98
C GLU A 157 3.21 -21.23 6.27
N LEU A 158 2.05 -21.44 5.63
CA LEU A 158 1.23 -22.64 5.84
C LEU A 158 1.73 -23.87 5.08
N TYR A 159 2.22 -23.70 3.85
CA TYR A 159 2.38 -24.81 2.90
C TYR A 159 3.82 -25.03 2.41
N TYR A 160 4.77 -24.20 2.82
CA TYR A 160 6.17 -24.29 2.37
C TYR A 160 7.15 -24.47 3.52
N ASN A 161 7.95 -25.53 3.43
CA ASN A 161 9.00 -25.83 4.39
C ASN A 161 10.31 -25.14 3.97
N ILE A 162 10.69 -24.09 4.69
CA ILE A 162 11.90 -23.30 4.41
C ILE A 162 13.19 -24.14 4.55
N LYS A 163 13.23 -25.12 5.47
CA LYS A 163 14.44 -25.91 5.74
C LYS A 163 14.76 -26.85 4.59
N THR A 164 13.74 -27.52 4.08
CA THR A 164 13.85 -28.51 3.00
C THR A 164 13.67 -27.88 1.62
N LYS A 165 13.18 -26.64 1.57
CA LYS A 165 12.87 -25.86 0.35
C LYS A 165 11.82 -26.53 -0.54
N LYS A 166 10.83 -27.17 0.08
CA LYS A 166 9.76 -27.92 -0.61
C LYS A 166 8.38 -27.55 -0.09
N PHE A 167 7.37 -27.77 -0.91
CA PHE A 167 5.99 -27.76 -0.43
C PHE A 167 5.71 -29.02 0.41
N ILE A 168 4.83 -28.89 1.41
CA ILE A 168 4.58 -29.95 2.42
C ILE A 168 4.03 -31.23 1.78
N ASP A 169 3.29 -31.14 0.69
CA ASP A 169 2.77 -32.29 -0.05
C ASP A 169 3.86 -33.05 -0.83
N GLU A 170 4.92 -32.37 -1.26
CA GLU A 170 6.10 -33.01 -1.87
C GLU A 170 6.93 -33.84 -0.88
N GLU A 171 6.75 -33.62 0.42
CA GLU A 171 7.41 -34.40 1.49
C GLU A 171 6.56 -35.60 1.94
N ASN A 172 5.24 -35.42 2.00
CA ASN A 172 4.34 -36.35 2.67
C ASN A 172 3.63 -37.32 1.72
N TYR A 173 3.58 -36.99 0.41
CA TYR A 173 2.82 -37.76 -0.56
C TYR A 173 3.62 -38.04 -1.83
N ASN A 174 3.26 -39.13 -2.51
CA ASN A 174 3.72 -39.35 -3.87
C ASN A 174 2.93 -38.43 -4.82
N LEU A 175 3.61 -37.39 -5.35
CA LEU A 175 3.02 -36.33 -6.17
C LEU A 175 2.31 -36.84 -7.42
N ASP A 176 2.73 -37.99 -7.96
CA ASP A 176 2.14 -38.61 -9.15
C ASP A 176 0.65 -38.98 -8.96
N LYS A 177 0.17 -38.99 -7.71
CA LYS A 177 -1.23 -39.27 -7.36
C LYS A 177 -2.06 -38.02 -7.06
N LEU A 178 -1.45 -36.84 -6.97
CA LEU A 178 -2.12 -35.58 -6.61
C LEU A 178 -2.34 -34.73 -7.86
N GLU A 179 -3.59 -34.61 -8.30
CA GLU A 179 -3.95 -33.72 -9.41
C GLU A 179 -3.82 -32.23 -9.03
N ILE A 180 -3.95 -31.91 -7.74
CA ILE A 180 -3.80 -30.56 -7.19
C ILE A 180 -2.74 -30.62 -6.10
N THR A 181 -1.63 -29.90 -6.31
CA THR A 181 -0.52 -29.75 -5.37
C THR A 181 -0.42 -28.30 -4.92
N TYR A 182 0.15 -28.06 -3.73
CA TYR A 182 0.38 -26.70 -3.24
C TYR A 182 1.30 -25.92 -4.17
N ARG A 183 2.26 -26.59 -4.81
CA ARG A 183 3.09 -25.97 -5.86
C ARG A 183 2.26 -25.48 -7.04
N ASN A 184 1.36 -26.30 -7.58
CA ASN A 184 0.52 -25.91 -8.71
C ASN A 184 -0.46 -24.80 -8.33
N MET A 185 -1.03 -24.86 -7.13
CA MET A 185 -1.90 -23.81 -6.59
C MET A 185 -1.14 -22.50 -6.40
N TYR A 186 0.06 -22.55 -5.85
CA TYR A 186 0.92 -21.38 -5.69
C TYR A 186 1.21 -20.70 -7.04
N LYS A 187 1.63 -21.47 -8.05
CA LYS A 187 1.86 -20.97 -9.41
C LYS A 187 0.59 -20.39 -10.03
N TYR A 188 -0.54 -21.06 -9.85
CA TYR A 188 -1.82 -20.58 -10.33
C TYR A 188 -2.21 -19.23 -9.70
N ILE A 189 -2.05 -19.08 -8.39
CA ILE A 189 -2.49 -17.87 -7.69
C ILE A 189 -1.52 -16.71 -7.95
N PHE A 190 -0.22 -16.93 -7.72
CA PHE A 190 0.77 -15.86 -7.66
C PHE A 190 1.61 -15.73 -8.93
N GLY A 191 1.73 -16.81 -9.70
CA GLY A 191 2.73 -17.00 -10.75
C GLY A 191 3.96 -17.76 -10.24
N ASP A 192 4.89 -18.05 -11.15
CA ASP A 192 6.19 -18.64 -10.80
C ASP A 192 7.32 -17.66 -11.12
N ASP A 193 8.13 -17.35 -10.11
CA ASP A 193 9.38 -16.59 -10.18
C ASP A 193 10.55 -17.32 -9.48
N ILE A 194 10.32 -18.54 -8.96
CA ILE A 194 11.21 -19.17 -7.98
C ILE A 194 12.26 -20.07 -8.65
N HIS A 195 11.98 -20.63 -9.84
CA HIS A 195 12.82 -21.69 -10.42
C HIS A 195 13.25 -21.60 -11.91
N GLY A 196 13.03 -20.47 -12.60
CA GLY A 196 13.74 -20.16 -13.85
C GLY A 196 13.18 -20.73 -15.17
N GLU A 197 13.53 -19.99 -16.23
CA GLU A 197 13.21 -20.02 -17.67
C GLU A 197 11.76 -19.76 -18.12
N ASP A 198 10.74 -20.38 -17.53
CA ASP A 198 9.34 -20.14 -17.92
C ASP A 198 8.57 -19.35 -16.86
N ASN A 199 8.71 -18.01 -16.90
CA ASN A 199 7.94 -17.12 -16.03
C ASN A 199 6.45 -17.26 -16.31
N GLU A 200 5.69 -17.81 -15.37
CA GLU A 200 4.25 -17.95 -15.50
C GLU A 200 3.51 -16.82 -14.77
N LYS A 201 2.62 -16.11 -15.48
CA LYS A 201 1.73 -15.11 -14.89
C LYS A 201 0.67 -15.75 -13.99
N GLY A 202 0.48 -15.31 -12.75
CA GLY A 202 -0.65 -15.78 -11.93
C GLY A 202 -2.03 -15.54 -12.60
N SER A 203 -2.98 -16.41 -12.29
CA SER A 203 -4.39 -16.38 -12.74
C SER A 203 -5.29 -15.53 -11.85
N VAL A 204 -4.83 -15.18 -10.64
CA VAL A 204 -5.58 -14.35 -9.70
C VAL A 204 -5.07 -12.90 -9.77
N ILE A 205 -6.01 -11.99 -10.00
CA ILE A 205 -5.79 -10.54 -10.01
C ILE A 205 -6.26 -9.99 -8.68
N PHE A 206 -5.41 -9.20 -8.03
CA PHE A 206 -5.69 -8.52 -6.77
C PHE A 206 -5.83 -7.03 -7.08
N PHE A 207 -7.00 -6.45 -6.83
CA PHE A 207 -7.26 -5.04 -7.09
C PHE A 207 -6.92 -4.17 -5.89
N ASP A 208 -6.82 -2.86 -6.11
CA ASP A 208 -6.71 -1.89 -5.02
C ASP A 208 -8.04 -1.78 -4.26
N ASP A 209 -7.97 -1.79 -2.93
CA ASP A 209 -9.15 -1.77 -2.06
C ASP A 209 -9.30 -0.43 -1.34
N PHE A 210 -10.52 0.11 -1.37
CA PHE A 210 -10.85 1.40 -0.80
C PHE A 210 -11.76 1.27 0.43
N PRO A 211 -11.67 2.22 1.38
CA PRO A 211 -12.58 2.30 2.52
C PRO A 211 -14.06 2.44 2.12
N LEU A 212 -14.92 1.67 2.76
CA LEU A 212 -16.38 1.71 2.57
C LEU A 212 -17.11 2.68 3.50
N ASN A 213 -16.43 3.19 4.51
CA ASN A 213 -16.95 4.14 5.48
C ASN A 213 -15.98 5.32 5.71
N GLU A 214 -16.40 6.25 6.56
CA GLU A 214 -15.55 7.36 7.00
C GLU A 214 -14.29 6.83 7.69
N VAL A 215 -13.14 7.30 7.22
CA VAL A 215 -11.83 6.84 7.69
C VAL A 215 -11.38 7.73 8.83
N ILE A 216 -11.00 7.08 9.93
CA ILE A 216 -10.37 7.73 11.08
C ILE A 216 -8.87 7.55 10.98
N ILE A 217 -8.13 8.64 10.82
CA ILE A 217 -6.66 8.65 10.82
C ILE A 217 -6.17 9.28 12.10
N GLU A 218 -5.28 8.58 12.80
CA GLU A 218 -4.64 9.06 14.01
C GLU A 218 -3.13 8.87 13.98
N LYS A 219 -2.43 9.73 14.72
CA LYS A 219 -1.00 9.64 14.91
C LYS A 219 -0.69 8.66 16.05
N ASP A 220 0.22 7.75 15.79
CA ASP A 220 0.77 6.82 16.77
C ASP A 220 2.29 7.01 16.87
N VAL A 221 2.94 6.41 17.88
CA VAL A 221 4.36 6.54 18.13
C VAL A 221 5.02 5.20 18.38
N THR A 222 6.20 5.02 17.80
CA THR A 222 7.10 3.92 18.16
C THR A 222 8.40 4.48 18.68
N THR A 223 8.94 3.84 19.71
CA THR A 223 10.11 4.34 20.42
C THR A 223 11.21 3.27 20.40
N PRO A 224 11.93 3.07 19.28
CA PRO A 224 13.08 2.19 19.25
C PRO A 224 14.16 2.67 20.22
N HIS A 225 14.63 1.76 21.08
CA HIS A 225 15.76 1.99 21.98
C HIS A 225 17.08 1.53 21.33
N TYR A 226 17.11 0.35 20.71
CA TYR A 226 18.35 -0.25 20.17
C TYR A 226 18.55 -0.01 18.67
N GLY A 227 18.27 1.20 18.17
CA GLY A 227 18.34 1.51 16.74
C GLY A 227 19.73 1.28 16.10
N LYS A 228 20.82 1.44 16.88
CA LYS A 228 22.19 1.17 16.41
C LYS A 228 22.48 -0.32 16.28
N TYR A 229 22.04 -1.12 17.24
CA TYR A 229 22.18 -2.58 17.20
C TYR A 229 21.51 -3.18 15.95
N TYR A 230 20.29 -2.76 15.63
CA TYR A 230 19.59 -3.21 14.42
C TYR A 230 20.25 -2.75 13.11
N LYS A 231 21.17 -1.78 13.16
CA LYS A 231 22.00 -1.36 12.01
C LYS A 231 23.36 -2.08 11.99
N ASN A 232 23.53 -3.13 12.80
CA ASN A 232 24.79 -3.83 13.02
C ASN A 232 25.92 -2.92 13.54
N VAL A 233 25.56 -1.89 14.30
CA VAL A 233 26.50 -0.95 14.93
C VAL A 233 26.45 -1.12 16.44
N GLY A 234 27.45 -1.82 16.98
CA GLY A 234 27.62 -2.02 18.42
C GLY A 234 26.67 -3.04 19.05
N SER A 235 26.89 -3.34 20.32
CA SER A 235 26.07 -4.26 21.12
C SER A 235 24.80 -3.58 21.62
N PRO A 236 23.72 -4.34 21.90
CA PRO A 236 22.50 -3.78 22.48
C PRO A 236 22.79 -3.45 23.96
N VAL A 237 23.14 -2.20 24.24
CA VAL A 237 23.41 -1.69 25.58
C VAL A 237 22.27 -0.79 26.02
N ASP A 238 21.92 -0.83 27.31
CA ASP A 238 20.81 -0.06 27.89
C ASP A 238 21.08 1.45 27.97
N GLU A 239 22.24 1.89 27.50
CA GLU A 239 22.65 3.30 27.42
C GLU A 239 22.01 4.04 26.23
N PHE A 240 21.35 3.33 25.32
CA PHE A 240 20.75 3.97 24.14
C PHE A 240 19.46 4.73 24.47
N TYR A 241 19.44 6.01 24.11
CA TYR A 241 18.28 6.86 24.28
C TYR A 241 17.10 6.42 23.40
N PRO A 242 15.87 6.44 23.93
CA PRO A 242 14.66 6.25 23.13
C PRO A 242 14.59 7.28 22.00
N ASN A 243 14.29 6.84 20.78
CA ASN A 243 14.04 7.73 19.65
C ASN A 243 12.56 7.67 19.22
N PRO A 244 11.65 8.53 19.72
CA PRO A 244 10.25 8.51 19.36
C PRO A 244 10.04 8.88 17.88
N ILE A 245 9.52 7.94 17.10
CA ILE A 245 9.14 8.10 15.70
C ILE A 245 7.63 8.01 15.63
N SER A 246 6.98 9.13 15.33
CA SER A 246 5.53 9.12 15.08
C SER A 246 5.20 8.50 13.71
N PHE A 247 3.97 8.06 13.48
CA PHE A 247 3.44 7.61 12.19
C PHE A 247 1.91 7.69 12.15
N TYR A 248 1.31 7.72 10.96
CA TYR A 248 -0.14 7.73 10.82
C TYR A 248 -0.71 6.32 10.71
N THR A 249 -1.88 6.13 11.30
CA THR A 249 -2.60 4.87 11.34
C THR A 249 -4.07 5.09 11.01
N ILE A 250 -4.73 4.05 10.49
CA ILE A 250 -6.16 4.04 10.19
C ILE A 250 -6.86 3.14 11.21
N LYS A 251 -8.05 3.52 11.68
CA LYS A 251 -8.87 2.66 12.56
C LYS A 251 -10.34 2.63 12.14
N ASN A 252 -11.05 1.61 12.63
CA ASN A 252 -12.51 1.47 12.48
C ASN A 252 -12.98 1.60 11.02
N THR A 253 -12.24 0.99 10.10
CA THR A 253 -12.50 1.11 8.66
C THR A 253 -12.91 -0.23 8.07
N TYR A 254 -13.95 -0.21 7.24
CA TYR A 254 -14.43 -1.33 6.46
C TYR A 254 -13.79 -1.29 5.07
N PHE A 255 -13.38 -2.45 4.58
CA PHE A 255 -12.87 -2.64 3.24
C PHE A 255 -13.63 -3.78 2.58
N ASN A 256 -13.80 -3.69 1.26
CA ASN A 256 -14.23 -4.81 0.44
C ASN A 256 -13.06 -5.24 -0.44
N PHE A 257 -12.52 -6.43 -0.18
CA PHE A 257 -11.37 -6.95 -0.88
C PHE A 257 -11.79 -7.55 -2.22
N MET A 258 -11.31 -6.95 -3.30
CA MET A 258 -11.68 -7.27 -4.67
C MET A 258 -10.62 -8.11 -5.37
N ILE A 259 -11.03 -9.25 -5.91
CA ILE A 259 -10.18 -10.13 -6.72
C ILE A 259 -10.88 -10.57 -8.00
N ALA A 260 -10.11 -11.02 -8.98
CA ALA A 260 -10.65 -11.74 -10.14
C ALA A 260 -9.84 -12.99 -10.43
N ILE A 261 -10.51 -14.06 -10.86
CA ILE A 261 -9.90 -15.36 -11.17
C ILE A 261 -10.06 -15.66 -12.65
N ASN A 262 -8.94 -15.93 -13.33
CA ASN A 262 -8.96 -16.46 -14.70
C ASN A 262 -9.21 -17.97 -14.70
N LYS A 263 -10.49 -18.35 -14.85
CA LYS A 263 -10.91 -19.75 -14.92
C LYS A 263 -10.33 -20.54 -16.11
N ASN A 264 -9.97 -19.85 -17.20
CA ASN A 264 -9.53 -20.50 -18.44
C ASN A 264 -8.04 -20.91 -18.42
N LYS A 265 -7.26 -20.49 -17.42
CA LYS A 265 -5.81 -20.74 -17.40
C LYS A 265 -5.44 -22.18 -17.03
N MET A 266 -6.28 -22.87 -16.25
CA MET A 266 -6.14 -24.32 -16.06
C MET A 266 -7.33 -25.01 -16.69
N ASN A 267 -7.09 -26.05 -17.49
CA ASN A 267 -8.13 -26.95 -18.00
C ASN A 267 -8.66 -27.84 -16.86
N LEU A 268 -9.28 -27.22 -15.86
CA LEU A 268 -9.89 -27.91 -14.71
C LEU A 268 -11.33 -28.27 -15.04
N ASP A 269 -11.76 -29.42 -14.53
CA ASP A 269 -13.19 -29.69 -14.42
C ASP A 269 -13.84 -28.74 -13.40
N TYR A 270 -15.18 -28.68 -13.44
CA TYR A 270 -15.96 -27.78 -12.61
C TYR A 270 -15.70 -27.96 -11.10
N ASN A 271 -15.55 -29.20 -10.63
CA ASN A 271 -15.36 -29.49 -9.21
C ASN A 271 -14.01 -29.00 -8.70
N LYS A 272 -12.95 -29.21 -9.50
CA LYS A 272 -11.60 -28.72 -9.19
C LYS A 272 -11.53 -27.20 -9.21
N TYR A 273 -12.21 -26.57 -10.17
CA TYR A 273 -12.30 -25.12 -10.21
C TYR A 273 -13.01 -24.56 -8.98
N ASP A 274 -14.14 -25.15 -8.58
CA ASP A 274 -14.87 -24.71 -7.40
C ASP A 274 -14.05 -24.86 -6.12
N TYR A 275 -13.31 -25.98 -5.98
CA TYR A 275 -12.35 -26.16 -4.89
C TYR A 275 -11.27 -25.07 -4.88
N LEU A 276 -10.64 -24.79 -6.02
CA LEU A 276 -9.58 -23.79 -6.13
C LEU A 276 -10.09 -22.38 -5.82
N LYS A 277 -11.28 -22.04 -6.33
CA LYS A 277 -11.96 -20.78 -6.02
C LYS A 277 -12.19 -20.63 -4.52
N ASN A 278 -12.80 -21.62 -3.88
CA ASN A 278 -13.08 -21.59 -2.45
C ASN A 278 -11.78 -21.54 -1.63
N PHE A 279 -10.75 -22.24 -2.07
CA PHE A 279 -9.43 -22.17 -1.45
C PHE A 279 -8.84 -20.75 -1.52
N VAL A 280 -8.91 -20.06 -2.67
CA VAL A 280 -8.39 -18.69 -2.82
C VAL A 280 -9.13 -17.72 -1.91
N LEU A 281 -10.46 -17.81 -1.85
CA LEU A 281 -11.29 -16.96 -0.99
C LEU A 281 -10.94 -17.19 0.49
N ASN A 282 -10.90 -18.45 0.92
CA ASN A 282 -10.55 -18.82 2.30
C ASN A 282 -9.12 -18.39 2.65
N LEU A 283 -8.16 -18.55 1.73
CA LEU A 283 -6.77 -18.11 1.95
C LEU A 283 -6.72 -16.60 2.25
N ILE A 284 -7.46 -15.79 1.51
CA ILE A 284 -7.50 -14.33 1.71
C ILE A 284 -8.19 -14.00 3.02
N GLU A 285 -9.33 -14.60 3.32
CA GLU A 285 -10.06 -14.37 4.57
C GLU A 285 -9.21 -14.75 5.79
N SER A 286 -8.65 -15.96 5.82
CA SER A 286 -7.77 -16.41 6.90
C SER A 286 -6.50 -15.56 6.99
N MET A 287 -5.92 -15.13 5.87
CA MET A 287 -4.77 -14.21 5.89
C MET A 287 -5.12 -12.88 6.57
N LEU A 288 -6.28 -12.30 6.28
CA LEU A 288 -6.71 -11.03 6.86
C LEU A 288 -6.92 -11.13 8.38
N GLU A 289 -7.41 -12.27 8.86
CA GLU A 289 -7.64 -12.54 10.28
C GLU A 289 -6.34 -12.93 11.03
N GLU A 290 -5.54 -13.83 10.44
CA GLU A 290 -4.46 -14.56 11.12
C GLU A 290 -3.03 -14.10 10.78
N HIS A 291 -2.82 -13.44 9.65
CA HIS A 291 -1.49 -12.94 9.25
C HIS A 291 -1.44 -11.41 9.32
N GLY A 292 -2.48 -10.76 8.79
CA GLY A 292 -2.62 -9.31 8.72
C GLY A 292 -1.99 -8.69 7.47
N LEU A 293 -2.38 -7.44 7.22
CA LEU A 293 -1.98 -6.65 6.07
C LEU A 293 -1.29 -5.36 6.49
N GLY A 294 -0.27 -4.96 5.75
CA GLY A 294 0.45 -3.71 5.98
C GLY A 294 1.65 -3.89 6.91
N SER A 295 1.96 -2.86 7.69
CA SER A 295 3.15 -2.81 8.54
C SER A 295 2.82 -3.11 10.00
N LYS A 296 3.83 -3.62 10.74
CA LYS A 296 3.74 -3.92 12.19
C LYS A 296 2.72 -5.00 12.55
N THR A 297 2.49 -5.96 11.65
CA THR A 297 1.56 -7.09 11.85
C THR A 297 1.95 -7.98 13.03
N SER A 298 3.25 -8.15 13.30
CA SER A 298 3.77 -8.93 14.44
C SER A 298 3.39 -8.37 15.81
N VAL A 299 3.03 -7.09 15.91
CA VAL A 299 2.56 -6.44 17.13
C VAL A 299 1.06 -6.11 17.07
N GLY A 300 0.31 -6.80 16.19
CA GLY A 300 -1.15 -6.78 16.15
C GLY A 300 -1.78 -5.76 15.20
N TYR A 301 -1.00 -4.97 14.44
CA TYR A 301 -1.55 -4.05 13.46
C TYR A 301 -2.05 -4.79 12.21
N GLY A 302 -3.01 -4.19 11.51
CA GLY A 302 -3.43 -4.68 10.19
C GLY A 302 -4.21 -5.99 10.19
N ARG A 303 -4.81 -6.38 11.33
CA ARG A 303 -5.75 -7.51 11.40
C ARG A 303 -7.17 -7.08 11.12
N PHE A 304 -7.98 -8.00 10.64
CA PHE A 304 -9.37 -7.76 10.28
C PHE A 304 -10.32 -8.74 10.96
N VAL A 305 -11.58 -8.32 11.10
CA VAL A 305 -12.72 -9.10 11.60
C VAL A 305 -13.90 -8.95 10.66
#